data_AF-A0A7J4UPR0-F1
#
_entry.id   AF-A0A7J4UPR0-F1
#
_cell.length_a   1.000
_cell.length_b   1.000
_cell.length_c   1.000
_cell.angle_alpha   90.00
_cell.angle_beta   90.00
_cell.angle_gamma   90.00
#
_symmetry.space_group_name_H-M   'P 1'
#
loop_
_entity.id
_entity.type
_entity.pdbx_description
1 polymer ?
#
loop_
_entity_poly.entity_id
_entity_poly.type
_entity_poly.pdbx_seq_one_letter_code
_entity_poly.pdbx_strand_id
1 'polypeptide(L)'
;NQNRSRGPRKRKAITAKDLIKQLKYKKSDDTYKLVSINPENLLETSYLWVFNTHNRKLALYVAKDGGFQLKGSTLQNWNLEESHEKTIRKPNEVLPTVVQKGIRASQKRFSEVKAKKKTLTGRINSHCILVRALR
;
A
#
# COMPACT_ATOMS: atom_id res chain seq x y z
N ASN A 1 15.42 -47.35 -17.88
CA ASN A 1 14.51 -46.18 -18.04
C ASN A 1 15.26 -44.88 -17.73
N GLN A 2 15.72 -44.18 -18.77
CA GLN A 2 16.37 -42.87 -18.63
C GLN A 2 15.29 -41.79 -18.50
N ASN A 3 15.21 -41.13 -17.35
CA ASN A 3 14.32 -39.99 -17.12
C ASN A 3 14.77 -38.80 -17.97
N ARG A 4 14.09 -38.56 -19.10
CA ARG A 4 14.25 -37.38 -19.94
C ARG A 4 13.74 -36.15 -19.17
N SER A 5 14.64 -35.43 -18.51
CA SER A 5 14.30 -34.17 -17.83
C SER A 5 13.87 -33.13 -18.86
N ARG A 6 12.60 -32.68 -18.79
CA ARG A 6 12.10 -31.59 -19.62
C ARG A 6 12.76 -30.30 -19.17
N GLY A 7 13.29 -29.52 -20.13
CA GLY A 7 13.89 -28.22 -19.86
C GLY A 7 12.89 -27.29 -19.13
N PRO A 8 13.37 -26.39 -18.25
CA PRO A 8 12.50 -25.52 -17.47
C PRO A 8 11.64 -24.64 -18.39
N ARG A 9 10.34 -24.55 -18.08
CA ARG A 9 9.37 -23.79 -18.88
C ARG A 9 9.76 -22.30 -18.89
N LYS A 10 9.92 -21.71 -20.08
CA LYS A 10 10.13 -20.26 -20.24
C LYS A 10 8.98 -19.54 -19.55
N ARG A 11 9.31 -18.73 -18.54
CA ARG A 11 8.30 -17.98 -17.78
C ARG A 11 7.71 -16.90 -18.69
N LYS A 12 6.38 -16.84 -18.77
CA LYS A 12 5.68 -15.74 -19.44
C LYS A 12 5.99 -14.43 -18.70
N ALA A 13 6.05 -13.32 -19.43
CA ALA A 13 6.13 -12.01 -18.81
C ALA A 13 4.90 -11.81 -17.91
N ILE A 14 5.14 -11.45 -16.65
CA ILE A 14 4.06 -11.25 -15.68
C ILE A 14 3.43 -9.90 -15.99
N THR A 15 2.13 -9.88 -16.24
CA THR A 15 1.39 -8.65 -16.55
C THR A 15 1.00 -7.93 -15.25
N ALA A 16 0.81 -6.61 -15.28
CA ALA A 16 0.36 -5.82 -14.13
C ALA A 16 -0.89 -6.42 -13.42
N LYS A 17 -1.86 -6.91 -14.21
CA LYS A 17 -3.06 -7.58 -13.68
C LYS A 17 -2.74 -8.85 -12.89
N ASP A 18 -1.76 -9.64 -13.35
CA ASP A 18 -1.34 -10.85 -12.66
C ASP A 18 -0.63 -10.54 -11.33
N LEU A 19 0.11 -9.43 -11.26
CA LEU A 19 0.73 -8.94 -10.02
C LEU A 19 -0.34 -8.51 -9.02
N ILE A 20 -1.31 -7.73 -9.48
CA ILE A 20 -2.42 -7.22 -8.66
C ILE A 20 -3.29 -8.35 -8.12
N LYS A 21 -3.52 -9.42 -8.90
CA LYS A 21 -4.32 -10.57 -8.48
C LYS A 21 -3.79 -11.24 -7.21
N GLN A 22 -2.49 -11.15 -6.94
CA GLN A 22 -1.86 -11.74 -5.76
C GLN A 22 -1.92 -10.82 -4.52
N LEU A 23 -2.32 -9.56 -4.70
CA LEU A 23 -2.41 -8.57 -3.62
C LEU A 23 -3.61 -8.88 -2.74
N LYS A 24 -3.37 -9.04 -1.43
CA LYS A 24 -4.42 -9.18 -0.41
C LYS A 24 -4.66 -7.83 0.22
N TYR A 25 -5.87 -7.29 0.07
CA TYR A 25 -6.31 -6.05 0.69
C TYR A 25 -7.81 -6.16 1.06
N LYS A 26 -8.26 -5.29 1.96
CA LYS A 26 -9.66 -5.18 2.36
C LYS A 26 -10.38 -4.21 1.42
N LYS A 27 -11.49 -4.63 0.81
CA LYS A 27 -12.23 -3.82 -0.18
C LYS A 27 -13.02 -2.67 0.47
N SER A 28 -13.68 -2.94 1.59
CA SER A 28 -14.44 -1.94 2.34
C SER A 28 -14.36 -2.25 3.83
N ASP A 29 -14.51 -1.23 4.65
CA ASP A 29 -14.61 -1.36 6.09
C ASP A 29 -15.70 -0.46 6.63
N ASP A 30 -16.68 -1.09 7.28
CA ASP A 30 -17.88 -0.42 7.78
C ASP A 30 -17.57 0.36 9.06
N THR A 31 -16.61 -0.11 9.87
CA THR A 31 -16.20 0.52 11.14
C THR A 31 -15.68 1.94 10.93
N TYR A 32 -14.81 2.12 9.94
CA TYR A 32 -14.23 3.42 9.61
C TYR A 32 -14.85 4.06 8.37
N LYS A 33 -15.89 3.43 7.79
CA LYS A 33 -16.60 3.86 6.57
C LYS A 33 -15.64 4.17 5.42
N LEU A 34 -14.68 3.27 5.20
CA LEU A 34 -13.66 3.40 4.16
C LEU A 34 -13.92 2.44 3.01
N VAL A 35 -13.72 2.93 1.79
CA VAL A 35 -13.69 2.13 0.58
C VAL A 35 -12.26 2.13 0.05
N SER A 36 -11.75 0.94 -0.28
CA SER A 36 -10.42 0.79 -0.85
C SER A 36 -10.39 1.24 -2.30
N ILE A 37 -9.28 1.86 -2.69
CA ILE A 37 -9.01 2.20 -4.08
C ILE A 37 -8.68 0.94 -4.89
N ASN A 38 -9.01 0.99 -6.19
CA ASN A 38 -8.63 -0.03 -7.15
C ASN A 38 -7.10 -0.16 -7.24
N PRO A 39 -6.57 -1.38 -7.06
CA PRO A 39 -5.12 -1.62 -7.03
C PRO A 39 -4.43 -1.38 -8.39
N GLU A 40 -5.17 -1.29 -9.49
CA GLU A 40 -4.61 -0.95 -10.82
C GLU A 40 -3.93 0.41 -10.83
N ASN A 41 -4.48 1.36 -10.08
CA ASN A 41 -3.92 2.71 -9.98
C ASN A 41 -2.62 2.76 -9.16
N LEU A 42 -2.23 1.69 -8.46
CA LEU A 42 -1.07 1.71 -7.56
C LEU A 42 0.25 1.88 -8.33
N LEU A 43 0.41 1.20 -9.46
CA LEU A 43 1.71 1.11 -10.13
C LEU A 43 2.21 2.47 -10.65
N GLU A 44 1.29 3.36 -11.02
CA GLU A 44 1.59 4.68 -11.60
C GLU A 44 1.56 5.83 -10.59
N THR A 45 1.39 5.52 -9.30
CA THR A 45 1.27 6.54 -8.24
C THR A 45 2.58 6.78 -7.52
N SER A 46 2.74 8.02 -7.04
CA SER A 46 3.93 8.45 -6.27
C SER A 46 3.71 8.34 -4.77
N TYR A 47 2.47 8.48 -4.32
CA TYR A 47 2.11 8.44 -2.90
C TYR A 47 0.96 7.47 -2.66
N LEU A 48 1.14 6.59 -1.68
CA LEU A 48 0.13 5.61 -1.27
C LEU A 48 -0.07 5.63 0.24
N TRP A 49 -1.32 5.83 0.66
CA TRP A 49 -1.75 5.69 2.04
C TRP A 49 -2.42 4.34 2.26
N VAL A 50 -1.87 3.55 3.17
CA VAL A 50 -2.42 2.25 3.55
C VAL A 50 -2.78 2.28 5.03
N PHE A 51 -4.02 1.93 5.34
CA PHE A 51 -4.50 1.85 6.72
C PHE A 51 -4.78 0.41 7.11
N ASN A 52 -4.13 -0.06 8.17
CA ASN A 52 -4.43 -1.37 8.76
C ASN A 52 -5.49 -1.20 9.86
N THR A 53 -6.67 -1.74 9.60
CA THR A 53 -7.84 -1.65 10.49
C THR A 53 -7.63 -2.34 11.84
N HIS A 54 -6.91 -3.45 11.87
CA HIS A 54 -6.69 -4.24 13.08
C HIS A 54 -5.76 -3.51 14.06
N ASN A 55 -4.64 -2.98 13.56
CA ASN A 55 -3.62 -2.34 14.39
C ASN A 55 -3.73 -0.81 14.46
N ARG A 56 -4.70 -0.22 13.75
CA ARG A 56 -4.87 1.25 13.59
C ARG A 56 -3.60 1.96 13.13
N LYS A 57 -2.84 1.30 12.26
CA LYS A 57 -1.60 1.84 11.70
C LYS A 57 -1.88 2.46 10.35
N LEU A 58 -1.47 3.71 10.17
CA LEU A 58 -1.44 4.36 8.87
C LEU A 58 0.00 4.40 8.37
N ALA A 59 0.19 3.83 7.19
CA ALA A 59 1.44 3.82 6.45
C ALA A 59 1.35 4.84 5.33
N LEU A 60 2.37 5.70 5.24
CA LEU A 60 2.64 6.52 4.07
C LEU A 60 3.76 5.86 3.29
N TYR A 61 3.48 5.45 2.07
CA TYR A 61 4.48 5.01 1.10
C TYR A 61 4.72 6.12 0.08
N VAL A 62 5.99 6.40 -0.17
CA VAL A 62 6.45 7.29 -1.24
C VAL A 62 7.24 6.46 -2.23
N ALA A 63 6.83 6.45 -3.48
CA ALA A 63 7.50 5.71 -4.54
C ALA A 63 8.90 6.30 -4.78
N LYS A 64 9.86 5.43 -5.09
CA LYS A 64 11.12 5.82 -5.69
C LYS A 64 10.92 6.00 -7.19
N ASP A 65 11.89 6.60 -7.88
CA ASP A 65 11.87 6.83 -9.33
C ASP A 65 11.23 5.67 -10.11
N GLY A 66 10.23 6.00 -10.93
CA GLY A 66 9.51 5.02 -11.77
C GLY A 66 8.28 4.34 -11.15
N GLY A 67 7.84 4.74 -9.95
CA GLY A 67 6.56 4.29 -9.37
C GLY A 67 6.68 3.03 -8.50
N PHE A 68 5.54 2.50 -8.04
CA PHE A 68 5.51 1.33 -7.17
C PHE A 68 5.62 0.02 -7.95
N GLN A 69 6.32 -0.95 -7.36
CA GLN A 69 6.36 -2.33 -7.86
C GLN A 69 5.63 -3.27 -6.89
N LEU A 70 5.05 -4.36 -7.40
CA LEU A 70 4.37 -5.36 -6.57
C LEU A 70 5.04 -6.72 -6.75
N LYS A 71 5.42 -7.35 -5.63
CA LYS A 71 5.91 -8.73 -5.58
C LYS A 71 5.00 -9.55 -4.67
N GLY A 72 4.01 -10.21 -5.26
CA GLY A 72 2.96 -10.90 -4.51
C GLY A 72 2.09 -9.91 -3.73
N SER A 73 2.14 -9.97 -2.39
CA SER A 73 1.44 -9.03 -1.52
C SER A 73 2.34 -7.94 -0.92
N THR A 74 3.58 -7.83 -1.40
CA THR A 74 4.56 -6.87 -0.90
C THR A 74 4.73 -5.76 -1.93
N LEU A 75 4.48 -4.52 -1.53
CA LEU A 75 4.89 -3.33 -2.27
C LEU A 75 6.42 -3.31 -2.37
N GLN A 76 6.99 -2.71 -3.41
CA GLN A 76 8.41 -2.57 -3.75
C GLN A 76 8.67 -1.21 -4.39
N ASN A 77 9.95 -0.81 -4.41
CA ASN A 77 10.41 0.48 -4.94
C ASN A 77 9.85 1.71 -4.21
N TRP A 78 9.98 1.75 -2.88
CA TRP A 78 9.59 2.92 -2.07
C TRP A 78 10.80 3.53 -1.34
N ASN A 79 10.74 4.82 -1.05
CA ASN A 79 11.79 5.55 -0.32
C ASN A 79 11.70 5.23 1.18
N LEU A 80 12.76 4.65 1.75
CA LEU A 80 12.83 4.24 3.16
C LEU A 80 12.83 5.41 4.15
N GLU A 81 13.31 6.59 3.75
CA GLU A 81 13.44 7.75 4.63
C GLU A 81 12.12 8.51 4.74
N GLU A 82 11.45 8.70 3.60
CA GLU A 82 10.18 9.43 3.55
C GLU A 82 8.99 8.53 3.92
N SER A 83 9.06 7.24 3.62
CA SER A 83 8.00 6.30 3.92
C SER A 83 8.07 5.85 5.37
N HIS A 84 6.98 6.02 6.12
CA HIS A 84 6.91 5.59 7.51
C HIS A 84 5.49 5.20 7.92
N GLU A 85 5.38 4.35 8.94
CA GLU A 85 4.11 4.05 9.60
C GLU A 85 3.99 4.80 10.93
N LYS A 86 2.76 5.20 11.25
CA LYS A 86 2.38 5.73 12.56
C LYS A 86 1.08 5.09 13.03
N THR A 87 0.98 4.85 14.33
CA THR A 87 -0.26 4.39 14.96
C THR A 87 -1.17 5.60 15.23
N ILE A 88 -2.41 5.53 14.75
CA ILE A 88 -3.41 6.60 14.92
C ILE A 88 -4.34 6.24 16.08
N ARG A 89 -4.42 7.13 17.08
CA ARG A 89 -5.34 6.97 18.22
C ARG A 89 -6.79 7.32 17.87
N LYS A 90 -6.99 8.31 17.00
CA LYS A 90 -8.30 8.80 16.54
C LYS A 90 -8.46 8.65 15.02
N PRO A 91 -8.67 7.43 14.52
CA PRO A 91 -8.80 7.16 13.08
C PRO A 91 -9.94 7.96 12.42
N ASN A 92 -11.06 8.14 13.11
CA ASN A 92 -12.24 8.84 12.58
C ASN A 92 -11.98 10.32 12.22
N GLU A 93 -11.02 10.97 12.85
CA GLU A 93 -10.66 12.38 12.55
C GLU A 93 -9.59 12.47 11.46
N VAL A 94 -8.66 11.51 11.42
CA VAL A 94 -7.49 11.56 10.53
C VAL A 94 -7.84 11.02 9.13
N LEU A 95 -8.56 9.89 9.06
CA LEU A 95 -8.82 9.19 7.81
C LEU A 95 -9.63 10.02 6.80
N PRO A 96 -10.69 10.76 7.19
CA PRO A 96 -11.44 11.58 6.24
C PRO A 96 -10.57 12.66 5.59
N THR A 97 -9.62 13.22 6.34
CA THR A 97 -8.68 14.21 5.82
C THR A 97 -7.82 13.61 4.71
N VAL A 98 -7.33 12.38 4.90
CA VAL A 98 -6.49 11.67 3.93
C VAL A 98 -7.27 11.28 2.66
N VAL A 99 -8.56 10.96 2.80
CA VAL A 99 -9.43 10.60 1.67
C VAL A 99 -9.80 11.83 0.84
N GLN A 100 -10.15 12.94 1.50
CA GLN A 100 -10.72 14.12 0.85
C GLN A 100 -9.69 15.16 0.41
N LYS A 101 -8.58 15.32 1.14
CA LYS A 101 -7.62 16.39 0.87
C LYS A 101 -6.49 15.94 -0.05
N GLY A 102 -5.81 16.92 -0.64
CA GLY A 102 -4.63 16.71 -1.48
C GLY A 102 -3.38 16.32 -0.69
N ILE A 103 -2.28 16.05 -1.42
CA ILE A 103 -1.02 15.52 -0.89
C ILE A 103 -0.48 16.33 0.30
N ARG A 104 -0.37 17.66 0.15
CA ARG A 104 0.20 18.54 1.17
C ARG A 104 -0.57 18.50 2.50
N ALA A 105 -1.91 18.54 2.41
CA ALA A 105 -2.77 18.51 3.59
C ALA A 105 -2.72 17.14 4.28
N SER A 106 -2.69 16.05 3.50
CA SER A 106 -2.58 14.68 4.01
C SER A 106 -1.23 14.43 4.70
N GLN A 107 -0.13 14.92 4.12
CA GLN A 107 1.21 14.85 4.73
C GLN A 107 1.30 15.69 6.01
N LYS A 108 0.76 16.92 6.01
CA LYS A 108 0.68 17.77 7.21
C LYS A 108 -0.12 17.07 8.32
N ARG A 109 -1.27 16.52 7.99
CA ARG A 109 -2.09 15.78 8.96
C ARG A 109 -1.34 14.58 9.52
N PHE A 110 -0.58 13.87 8.68
CA PHE A 110 0.23 12.73 9.11
C PHE A 110 1.43 13.14 9.97
N SER A 111 2.05 14.29 9.70
CA SER A 111 3.16 14.81 10.50
C SER A 111 2.70 15.26 11.90
N GLU A 112 1.51 15.87 12.01
CA GLU A 112 0.87 16.27 13.27
C GLU A 112 0.60 15.09 14.23
N VAL A 113 0.50 13.86 13.71
CA VAL A 113 0.35 12.67 14.56
C VAL A 113 1.64 12.48 15.38
N LYS A 114 1.55 12.73 16.70
CA LYS A 114 2.64 12.63 17.68
C LYS A 114 3.19 11.20 17.90
N ALA A 115 2.66 10.19 17.21
CA ALA A 115 3.11 8.82 17.36
C ALA A 115 4.53 8.64 16.81
N LYS A 116 5.29 7.71 17.43
CA LYS A 116 6.62 7.33 16.96
C LYS A 116 6.54 6.82 15.52
N LYS A 117 7.45 7.29 14.67
CA LYS A 117 7.64 6.75 13.32
C LYS A 117 8.20 5.34 13.45
N LYS A 118 7.65 4.41 12.68
CA LYS A 118 8.20 3.05 12.55
C LYS A 118 8.50 2.76 11.08
N THR A 119 9.53 1.95 10.86
CA THR A 119 9.98 1.54 9.54
C THR A 119 8.96 0.60 8.89
N LEU A 120 8.79 0.77 7.58
CA LEU A 120 7.83 0.00 6.78
C LEU A 120 8.49 -1.23 6.17
N THR A 121 7.77 -2.34 6.17
CA THR A 121 8.19 -3.59 5.51
C THR A 121 7.61 -3.78 4.11
N GLY A 122 6.64 -2.94 3.71
CA GLY A 122 5.96 -3.02 2.41
C GLY A 122 4.89 -4.11 2.29
N ARG A 123 4.68 -4.94 3.32
CA ARG A 123 3.73 -6.06 3.24
C ARG A 123 2.29 -5.59 3.47
N ILE A 124 1.42 -5.83 2.48
CA ILE A 124 -0.01 -5.54 2.53
C ILE A 124 -0.76 -6.85 2.85
N ASN A 125 -1.70 -6.79 3.80
CA ASN A 125 -2.49 -7.94 4.25
C ASN A 125 -3.99 -7.69 4.04
N SER A 126 -4.82 -8.69 4.32
CA SER A 126 -6.29 -8.63 4.19
C SER A 126 -6.99 -7.66 5.16
N HIS A 127 -6.27 -7.08 6.13
CA HIS A 127 -6.79 -6.05 7.04
C HIS A 127 -6.37 -4.63 6.62
N CYS A 128 -5.48 -4.52 5.64
CA CYS A 128 -5.05 -3.26 5.06
C CYS A 128 -6.06 -2.78 4.02
N ILE A 129 -6.45 -1.52 4.15
CA ILE A 129 -7.27 -0.77 3.18
C ILE A 129 -6.35 0.20 2.45
N LEU A 130 -6.51 0.29 1.14
CA LEU A 130 -5.83 1.29 0.31
C LEU A 130 -6.69 2.56 0.35
N VAL A 131 -6.31 3.52 1.20
CA VAL A 131 -7.13 4.69 1.51
C VAL A 131 -7.10 5.70 0.37
N ARG A 132 -5.90 6.07 -0.05
CA ARG A 132 -5.68 7.06 -1.10
C ARG A 132 -4.39 6.76 -1.86
N ALA A 133 -4.44 6.91 -3.18
CA ALA A 133 -3.28 6.87 -4.05
C ALA A 133 -3.27 8.16 -4.87
N LEU A 134 -2.15 8.86 -4.89
CA LEU A 134 -1.97 10.17 -5.55
C LEU A 134 -0.67 10.13 -6.36
N ARG A 135 -0.68 10.82 -7.49
CA ARG A 135 0.52 11.03 -8.32
C ARG A 135 1.25 12.29 -7.88
#